data_AF-A0A2W1DGC4-F1
#
_entry.id   AF-A0A2W1DGC4-F1
#
_cell.length_a   1.000
_cell.length_b   1.000
_cell.length_c   1.000
_cell.angle_alpha   90.00
_cell.angle_beta   90.00
_cell.angle_gamma   90.00
#
_symmetry.space_group_name_H-M   'P 1'
#
loop_
_entity.id
_entity.type
_entity.pdbx_description
1 polymer ?
#
loop_
_entity_poly.entity_id
_entity_poly.type
_entity_poly.pdbx_seq_one_letter_code
_entity_poly.pdbx_strand_id
1 'polypeptide(L)'
;MTNDQLYQTAVEKGIKLLEYFTNTIPIPQSQFTDPEDLYDEGHVASDEYLFVDVERLSTPFRDLGTNSVMDHEGGKNILVHHVYDQGFENDIRIRPYFAQICNPEAGILVAEGNLTVPVAAIFEDLFIEILLLQHWLDIAFLQYLSTFPSPPPQPLPLKYIFQLTIMNETTCEILKSVIAKQDAEECGSWPGLTFDIDSEEGRAILGSPNGAGVAWMLLQHRLQLGEKQIEKVTVFYATDQGDLCKWPSLLFWVV
;
A
#
# COMPACT_ATOMS: atom_id res chain seq x y z
N MET A 1 -0.27 21.88 -13.87
CA MET A 1 0.95 21.85 -13.06
C MET A 1 2.03 21.23 -13.93
N THR A 2 3.26 21.75 -13.96
CA THR A 2 4.37 21.11 -14.68
C THR A 2 4.89 19.90 -13.91
N ASN A 3 5.61 18.97 -14.56
CA ASN A 3 6.20 17.81 -13.88
C ASN A 3 7.15 18.23 -12.75
N ASP A 4 7.94 19.28 -12.95
CA ASP A 4 8.82 19.84 -11.91
C ASP A 4 8.03 20.39 -10.72
N GLN A 5 6.92 21.11 -10.98
CA GLN A 5 6.06 21.62 -9.90
C GLN A 5 5.40 20.48 -9.12
N LEU A 6 4.99 19.41 -9.82
CA LEU A 6 4.40 18.23 -9.18
C LEU A 6 5.42 17.54 -8.27
N TYR A 7 6.63 17.31 -8.79
CA TYR A 7 7.71 16.72 -8.02
C TYR A 7 8.06 17.54 -6.78
N GLN A 8 8.25 18.86 -6.92
CA GLN A 8 8.56 19.72 -5.78
C GLN A 8 7.42 19.76 -4.74
N THR A 9 6.16 19.77 -5.20
CA THR A 9 4.99 19.65 -4.30
C THR A 9 5.03 18.34 -3.52
N ALA A 10 5.41 17.24 -4.17
CA ALA A 10 5.57 15.95 -3.51
C ALA A 10 6.72 15.97 -2.49
N VAL A 11 7.87 16.57 -2.82
CA VAL A 11 8.99 16.75 -1.87
C VAL A 11 8.54 17.53 -0.63
N GLU A 12 7.87 18.66 -0.79
CA GLU A 12 7.37 19.48 0.32
C GLU A 12 6.37 18.70 1.19
N LYS A 13 5.49 17.91 0.58
CA LYS A 13 4.56 17.06 1.31
C LYS A 13 5.29 15.95 2.06
N GLY A 14 6.31 15.33 1.46
CA GLY A 14 7.16 14.33 2.12
C GLY A 14 7.87 14.89 3.36
N ILE A 15 8.42 16.10 3.27
CA ILE A 15 9.04 16.80 4.41
C ILE A 15 8.03 16.94 5.56
N LYS A 16 6.83 17.45 5.27
CA LYS A 16 5.77 17.59 6.28
C LYS A 16 5.34 16.26 6.90
N LEU A 17 5.32 15.18 6.11
CA LEU A 17 5.01 13.85 6.62
C LEU A 17 6.09 13.35 7.59
N LEU A 18 7.37 13.51 7.25
CA LEU A 18 8.48 13.15 8.14
C LEU A 18 8.47 13.95 9.44
N GLU A 19 8.12 15.24 9.38
CA GLU A 19 7.95 16.07 10.58
C GLU A 19 6.94 15.46 11.56
N TYR A 20 5.86 14.81 11.10
CA TYR A 20 4.89 14.15 11.99
C TYR A 20 5.42 12.88 12.67
N PHE A 21 6.42 12.21 12.08
CA PHE A 21 7.08 11.08 12.74
C PHE A 21 7.99 11.54 13.89
N THR A 22 8.58 12.73 13.76
CA THR A 22 9.52 13.27 14.76
C THR A 22 8.89 14.24 15.76
N ASN A 23 7.76 14.86 15.41
CA ASN A 23 7.13 15.90 16.23
C ASN A 23 6.23 15.33 17.32
N THR A 24 6.09 16.11 18.39
CA THR A 24 5.17 15.87 19.50
C THR A 24 3.74 16.32 19.22
N ILE A 25 3.45 16.81 18.01
CA ILE A 25 2.08 17.20 17.63
C ILE A 25 1.25 15.92 17.57
N PRO A 26 0.19 15.80 18.38
CA PRO A 26 -0.63 14.59 18.37
C PRO A 26 -1.32 14.45 17.02
N ILE A 27 -1.02 13.36 16.31
CA ILE A 27 -1.84 12.93 15.18
C ILE A 27 -3.03 12.16 15.76
N PRO A 28 -4.28 12.55 15.42
CA PRO A 28 -5.46 11.80 15.82
C PRO A 28 -5.31 10.33 15.42
N GLN A 29 -5.61 9.43 16.36
CA GLN A 29 -5.69 8.01 16.02
C GLN A 29 -6.90 7.77 15.14
N SER A 30 -6.79 6.78 14.25
CA SER A 30 -7.95 6.30 13.52
C SER A 30 -8.98 5.75 14.51
N GLN A 31 -10.26 5.96 14.21
CA GLN A 31 -11.36 5.34 14.94
C GLN A 31 -11.52 3.86 14.56
N PHE A 32 -11.00 3.47 13.40
CA PHE A 32 -11.11 2.13 12.84
C PHE A 32 -10.00 1.24 13.40
N THR A 33 -10.34 0.38 14.34
CA THR A 33 -9.35 -0.39 15.12
C THR A 33 -9.73 -1.84 15.34
N ASP A 34 -10.93 -2.24 14.89
CA ASP A 34 -11.44 -3.59 14.96
C ASP A 34 -11.69 -4.10 13.53
N PRO A 35 -11.20 -5.29 13.13
CA PRO A 35 -11.54 -5.85 11.82
C PRO A 35 -13.05 -5.90 11.52
N GLU A 36 -13.92 -5.94 12.54
CA GLU A 36 -15.37 -5.86 12.36
C GLU A 36 -15.84 -4.51 11.75
N ASP A 37 -15.05 -3.43 11.91
CA ASP A 37 -15.32 -2.11 11.31
C ASP A 37 -15.41 -2.19 9.77
N LEU A 38 -14.76 -3.19 9.14
CA LEU A 38 -14.90 -3.44 7.70
C LEU A 38 -16.35 -3.78 7.33
N TYR A 39 -16.96 -4.72 8.07
CA TYR A 39 -18.32 -5.19 7.80
C TYR A 39 -19.35 -4.10 8.13
N ASP A 40 -19.15 -3.39 9.24
CA ASP A 40 -20.02 -2.28 9.66
C ASP A 40 -20.08 -1.17 8.60
N GLU A 41 -18.99 -0.97 7.85
CA GLU A 41 -18.86 0.01 6.78
C GLU A 41 -19.08 -0.59 5.37
N GLY A 42 -19.65 -1.80 5.26
CA GLY A 42 -20.06 -2.39 3.97
C GLY A 42 -18.96 -3.07 3.15
N HIS A 43 -17.80 -3.32 3.74
CA HIS A 43 -16.73 -4.13 3.15
C HIS A 43 -16.87 -5.58 3.61
N VAL A 44 -17.22 -6.48 2.70
CA VAL A 44 -17.41 -7.89 3.00
C VAL A 44 -16.25 -8.72 2.49
N ALA A 45 -15.81 -9.69 3.29
CA ALA A 45 -14.80 -10.66 2.88
C ALA A 45 -15.25 -11.42 1.62
N SER A 46 -14.33 -11.63 0.69
CA SER A 46 -14.64 -12.26 -0.59
C SER A 46 -13.57 -13.28 -0.99
N ASP A 47 -14.02 -14.50 -1.26
CA ASP A 47 -13.22 -15.56 -1.87
C ASP A 47 -13.22 -15.49 -3.41
N GLU A 48 -13.77 -14.41 -4.00
CA GLU A 48 -13.73 -14.22 -5.45
C GLU A 48 -12.26 -14.28 -5.90
N TYR A 49 -11.98 -15.29 -6.75
CA TYR A 49 -10.62 -15.67 -7.11
C TYR A 49 -9.97 -14.57 -7.95
N LEU A 50 -9.33 -13.63 -7.28
CA LEU A 50 -8.37 -12.74 -7.92
C LEU A 50 -7.14 -13.59 -8.24
N PHE A 51 -6.73 -13.57 -9.51
CA PHE A 51 -5.44 -14.14 -9.87
C PHE A 51 -4.35 -13.29 -9.22
N VAL A 52 -3.86 -13.76 -8.07
CA VAL A 52 -2.74 -13.14 -7.35
C VAL A 52 -1.47 -13.84 -7.77
N ASP A 53 -0.65 -13.12 -8.53
CA ASP A 53 0.69 -13.59 -8.88
C ASP A 53 1.67 -13.13 -7.81
N VAL A 54 1.78 -13.92 -6.74
CA VAL A 54 2.81 -13.69 -5.69
C VAL A 54 4.20 -14.15 -6.16
N GLU A 55 4.31 -14.92 -7.24
CA GLU A 55 5.60 -15.42 -7.72
C GLU A 55 6.50 -14.29 -8.20
N ARG A 56 5.92 -13.19 -8.71
CA ARG A 56 6.65 -11.94 -9.02
C ARG A 56 7.40 -11.34 -7.82
N LEU A 57 6.99 -11.71 -6.59
CA LEU A 57 7.65 -11.32 -5.34
C LEU A 57 8.61 -12.38 -4.79
N SER A 58 8.77 -13.52 -5.44
CA SER A 58 9.63 -14.63 -4.97
C SER A 58 11.07 -14.19 -4.65
N THR A 59 11.69 -13.42 -5.54
CA THR A 59 13.05 -12.91 -5.35
C THR A 59 13.10 -11.83 -4.26
N PRO A 60 12.27 -10.77 -4.28
CA PRO A 60 12.18 -9.83 -3.16
C PRO A 60 11.99 -10.51 -1.81
N PHE A 61 11.04 -11.44 -1.70
CA PHE A 61 10.72 -12.14 -0.46
C PHE A 61 11.89 -13.00 0.04
N ARG A 62 12.59 -13.71 -0.88
CA ARG A 62 13.80 -14.45 -0.53
C ARG A 62 14.89 -13.54 0.03
N ASP A 63 15.12 -12.39 -0.59
CA ASP A 63 16.14 -11.44 -0.16
C ASP A 63 15.78 -10.79 1.20
N LEU A 64 14.49 -10.72 1.54
CA LEU A 64 13.98 -10.35 2.87
C LEU A 64 13.98 -11.50 3.89
N GLY A 65 14.45 -12.70 3.52
CA GLY A 65 14.53 -13.85 4.40
C GLY A 65 13.23 -14.63 4.58
N THR A 66 12.28 -14.49 3.65
CA THR A 66 11.02 -15.25 3.61
C THR A 66 10.83 -15.92 2.23
N ASN A 67 9.63 -16.39 1.90
CA ASN A 67 9.29 -16.98 0.59
C ASN A 67 7.89 -16.54 0.16
N SER A 68 7.57 -16.73 -1.12
CA SER A 68 6.29 -16.37 -1.75
C SER A 68 5.22 -17.46 -1.66
N VAL A 69 5.39 -18.50 -0.85
CA VAL A 69 4.41 -19.59 -0.76
C VAL A 69 3.15 -19.10 -0.02
N MET A 70 1.97 -19.29 -0.62
CA MET A 70 0.70 -18.87 -0.03
C MET A 70 0.26 -19.83 1.08
N ASP A 71 -0.59 -19.36 1.98
CA ASP A 71 -1.12 -20.13 3.12
C ASP A 71 -1.83 -21.43 2.72
N HIS A 72 -2.65 -21.39 1.66
CA HIS A 72 -3.36 -22.55 1.11
C HIS A 72 -2.42 -23.60 0.49
N GLU A 73 -1.17 -23.23 0.21
CA GLU A 73 -0.09 -24.11 -0.25
C GLU A 73 0.82 -24.55 0.92
N GLY A 74 0.47 -24.20 2.16
CA GLY A 74 1.25 -24.49 3.37
C GLY A 74 2.30 -23.43 3.73
N GLY A 75 2.26 -22.27 3.07
CA GLY A 75 3.11 -21.12 3.33
C GLY A 75 2.59 -20.20 4.44
N LYS A 76 3.05 -18.95 4.41
CA LYS A 76 2.77 -17.94 5.46
C LYS A 76 2.16 -16.64 4.94
N ASN A 77 1.95 -16.55 3.63
CA ASN A 77 1.37 -15.39 2.99
C ASN A 77 -0.14 -15.60 2.85
N ILE A 78 -0.93 -14.75 3.48
CA ILE A 78 -2.39 -14.84 3.55
C ILE A 78 -2.95 -13.79 2.61
N LEU A 79 -3.77 -14.19 1.65
CA LEU A 79 -4.55 -13.24 0.84
C LEU A 79 -5.76 -12.78 1.65
N VAL A 80 -5.87 -11.48 1.89
CA VAL A 80 -7.04 -10.87 2.53
C VAL A 80 -7.72 -9.97 1.52
N HIS A 81 -8.95 -10.33 1.15
CA HIS A 81 -9.70 -9.65 0.10
C HIS A 81 -11.08 -9.26 0.62
N HIS A 82 -11.41 -7.99 0.45
CA HIS A 82 -12.74 -7.45 0.77
C HIS A 82 -13.27 -6.68 -0.44
N VAL A 83 -14.56 -6.85 -0.70
CA VAL A 83 -15.30 -6.10 -1.71
C VAL A 83 -16.31 -5.19 -1.04
N TYR A 84 -16.61 -4.05 -1.65
CA TYR A 84 -17.70 -3.20 -1.21
C TYR A 84 -19.00 -3.68 -1.90
N ASP A 85 -19.96 -4.16 -1.10
CA ASP A 85 -21.14 -4.87 -1.62
C ASP A 85 -22.39 -4.00 -1.81
N GLN A 86 -22.30 -2.70 -1.52
CA GLN A 86 -23.43 -1.79 -1.60
C GLN A 86 -23.39 -0.91 -2.86
N GLY A 87 -24.51 -0.83 -3.58
CA GLY A 87 -24.72 0.19 -4.62
C GLY A 87 -24.07 -0.07 -5.99
N PHE A 88 -23.28 -1.13 -6.15
CA PHE A 88 -22.72 -1.55 -7.44
C PHE A 88 -23.45 -2.78 -7.99
N GLU A 89 -23.74 -2.80 -9.30
CA GLU A 89 -24.28 -3.99 -9.96
C GLU A 89 -23.26 -5.15 -9.93
N ASN A 90 -23.73 -6.38 -10.12
CA ASN A 90 -22.91 -7.60 -9.97
C ASN A 90 -21.78 -7.78 -11.01
N ASP A 91 -21.40 -6.78 -11.81
CA ASP A 91 -20.19 -6.88 -12.65
C ASP A 91 -18.95 -6.79 -11.74
N ILE A 92 -18.37 -7.95 -11.48
CA ILE A 92 -17.15 -8.14 -10.67
C ILE A 92 -15.98 -7.25 -11.11
N ARG A 93 -15.95 -6.79 -12.37
CA ARG A 93 -14.85 -5.96 -12.89
C ARG A 93 -14.88 -4.52 -12.38
N ILE A 94 -16.03 -4.08 -11.87
CA ILE A 94 -16.26 -2.69 -11.48
C ILE A 94 -16.69 -2.60 -10.01
N ARG A 95 -16.91 -3.75 -9.35
CA ARG A 95 -17.11 -3.81 -7.90
C ARG A 95 -15.85 -3.30 -7.17
N PRO A 96 -15.96 -2.29 -6.29
CA PRO A 96 -14.83 -1.82 -5.50
C PRO A 96 -14.28 -2.92 -4.61
N TYR A 97 -12.96 -2.99 -4.49
CA TYR A 97 -12.30 -4.02 -3.71
C TYR A 97 -10.94 -3.55 -3.18
N PHE A 98 -10.48 -4.24 -2.13
CA PHE A 98 -9.15 -4.11 -1.55
C PHE A 98 -8.60 -5.51 -1.32
N ALA A 99 -7.43 -5.79 -1.91
CA ALA A 99 -6.73 -7.06 -1.76
C ALA A 99 -5.31 -6.79 -1.24
N GLN A 100 -4.97 -7.42 -0.11
CA GLN A 100 -3.61 -7.42 0.44
C GLN A 100 -3.09 -8.84 0.58
N ILE A 101 -1.78 -9.00 0.42
CA ILE A 101 -1.06 -10.19 0.87
C ILE A 101 -0.38 -9.84 2.18
N CYS A 102 -0.75 -10.55 3.24
CA CYS A 102 -0.29 -10.30 4.60
C CYS A 102 0.61 -11.46 5.05
N ASN A 103 1.79 -11.15 5.60
CA ASN A 103 2.63 -12.12 6.30
C ASN A 103 2.93 -11.58 7.72
N PRO A 104 2.11 -11.96 8.71
CA PRO A 104 2.26 -11.52 10.10
C PRO A 104 3.59 -11.92 10.72
N GLU A 105 4.09 -13.10 10.38
CA GLU A 105 5.32 -13.66 10.94
C GLU A 105 6.55 -12.87 10.45
N ALA A 106 6.59 -12.52 9.17
CA ALA A 106 7.66 -11.73 8.57
C ALA A 106 7.48 -10.21 8.75
N GLY A 107 6.29 -9.75 9.16
CA GLY A 107 5.97 -8.32 9.23
C GLY A 107 5.79 -7.68 7.86
N ILE A 108 5.22 -8.39 6.89
CA ILE A 108 5.00 -7.91 5.51
C ILE A 108 3.52 -7.62 5.28
N LEU A 109 3.24 -6.49 4.65
CA LEU A 109 1.97 -6.13 4.05
C LEU A 109 2.19 -5.77 2.58
N VAL A 110 1.45 -6.38 1.67
CA VAL A 110 1.52 -6.08 0.23
C VAL A 110 0.19 -5.58 -0.25
N ALA A 111 0.15 -4.35 -0.77
CA ALA A 111 -0.96 -3.88 -1.56
C ALA A 111 -0.91 -4.48 -2.97
N GLU A 112 -1.70 -5.54 -3.15
CA GLU A 112 -1.76 -6.33 -4.38
C GLU A 112 -2.64 -5.64 -5.44
N GLY A 113 -3.84 -5.22 -5.04
CA GLY A 113 -4.78 -4.56 -5.94
C GLY A 113 -5.88 -3.86 -5.16
N ASN A 114 -6.22 -2.63 -5.55
CA ASN A 114 -7.27 -1.86 -4.91
C ASN A 114 -8.05 -1.05 -5.96
N LEU A 115 -9.37 -1.17 -5.94
CA LEU A 115 -10.30 -0.31 -6.65
C LEU A 115 -11.20 0.36 -5.61
N THR A 116 -10.96 1.62 -5.31
CA THR A 116 -11.72 2.34 -4.27
C THR A 116 -13.13 2.67 -4.74
N VAL A 117 -14.09 2.77 -3.82
CA VAL A 117 -15.48 3.15 -4.09
C VAL A 117 -15.61 4.42 -4.95
N PRO A 118 -14.92 5.55 -4.66
CA PRO A 118 -15.04 6.75 -5.47
C PRO A 118 -14.58 6.55 -6.93
N VAL A 119 -13.53 5.76 -7.14
CA VAL A 119 -13.00 5.48 -8.49
C VAL A 119 -13.96 4.59 -9.27
N ALA A 120 -14.48 3.53 -8.65
CA ALA A 120 -15.50 2.68 -9.25
C ALA A 120 -16.78 3.48 -9.59
N ALA A 121 -17.23 4.35 -8.69
CA ALA A 121 -18.39 5.21 -8.90
C ALA A 121 -18.24 6.11 -10.13
N ILE A 122 -17.03 6.64 -10.37
CA ILE A 122 -16.73 7.43 -11.57
C ILE A 122 -16.85 6.57 -12.84
N PHE A 123 -16.42 5.31 -12.82
CA PHE A 123 -16.53 4.43 -13.98
C PHE A 123 -17.98 4.08 -14.33
N GLU A 124 -18.85 4.00 -13.32
CA GLU A 124 -20.27 3.68 -13.48
C GLU A 124 -21.18 4.91 -13.59
N ASP A 125 -20.64 6.12 -13.54
CA ASP A 125 -21.40 7.39 -13.46
C ASP A 125 -22.43 7.38 -12.31
N LEU A 126 -22.03 6.80 -11.16
CA LEU A 126 -22.85 6.67 -9.97
C LEU A 126 -22.60 7.80 -8.98
N PHE A 127 -23.69 8.28 -8.36
CA PHE A 127 -23.61 9.11 -7.17
C PHE A 127 -23.62 8.23 -5.93
N ILE A 128 -22.53 8.25 -5.16
CA ILE A 128 -22.39 7.49 -3.91
C ILE A 128 -22.14 8.48 -2.78
N GLU A 129 -22.78 8.25 -1.63
CA GLU A 129 -22.51 9.01 -0.42
C GLU A 129 -21.06 8.77 0.05
N ILE A 130 -20.42 9.82 0.57
CA ILE A 130 -19.03 9.73 1.03
C ILE A 130 -18.98 8.76 2.22
N LEU A 131 -18.30 7.63 2.03
CA LEU A 131 -18.10 6.62 3.08
C LEU A 131 -17.06 7.09 4.10
N LEU A 132 -17.24 6.66 5.35
CA LEU A 132 -16.28 6.98 6.41
C LEU A 132 -15.01 6.14 6.22
N LEU A 133 -15.16 4.83 5.99
CA LEU A 133 -14.06 3.92 5.68
C LEU A 133 -13.88 3.72 4.17
N GLN A 134 -13.14 4.63 3.53
CA GLN A 134 -12.86 4.58 2.08
C GLN A 134 -11.38 4.60 1.70
N HIS A 135 -10.50 4.93 2.65
CA HIS A 135 -9.08 5.12 2.39
C HIS A 135 -8.31 3.81 2.59
N TRP A 136 -7.37 3.52 1.68
CA TRP A 136 -6.53 2.33 1.74
C TRP A 136 -5.81 2.18 3.08
N LEU A 137 -5.39 3.29 3.72
CA LEU A 137 -4.62 3.26 4.96
C LEU A 137 -5.34 2.54 6.11
N ASP A 138 -6.65 2.73 6.26
CA ASP A 138 -7.44 2.11 7.33
C ASP A 138 -7.85 0.70 6.93
N ILE A 139 -8.32 0.51 5.69
CA ILE A 139 -8.75 -0.80 5.21
C ILE A 139 -7.58 -1.79 5.21
N ALA A 140 -6.41 -1.39 4.70
CA ALA A 140 -5.23 -2.24 4.71
C ALA A 140 -4.72 -2.51 6.12
N PHE A 141 -4.85 -1.56 7.05
CA PHE A 141 -4.56 -1.80 8.46
C PHE A 141 -5.49 -2.86 9.06
N LEU A 142 -6.81 -2.74 8.86
CA LEU A 142 -7.78 -3.70 9.37
C LEU A 142 -7.60 -5.09 8.74
N GLN A 143 -7.34 -5.15 7.43
CA GLN A 143 -7.01 -6.38 6.73
C GLN A 143 -5.69 -6.99 7.22
N TYR A 144 -4.72 -6.19 7.65
CA TYR A 144 -3.51 -6.70 8.28
C TYR A 144 -3.79 -7.22 9.68
N LEU A 145 -4.51 -6.45 10.50
CA LEU A 145 -4.88 -6.79 11.86
C LEU A 145 -5.68 -8.12 11.94
N SER A 146 -6.57 -8.37 10.99
CA SER A 146 -7.41 -9.58 10.94
C SER A 146 -6.61 -10.89 10.77
N THR A 147 -5.34 -10.80 10.35
CA THR A 147 -4.48 -11.98 10.14
C THR A 147 -3.73 -12.43 11.39
N PHE A 148 -3.86 -11.70 12.51
CA PHE A 148 -3.25 -12.07 13.79
C PHE A 148 -4.20 -12.93 14.63
N PRO A 149 -3.67 -13.86 15.45
CA PRO A 149 -4.49 -14.55 16.44
C PRO A 149 -5.02 -13.56 17.48
N SER A 150 -6.16 -13.89 18.12
CA SER A 150 -6.70 -13.10 19.21
C SER A 150 -6.18 -13.59 20.59
N PRO A 151 -5.66 -12.70 21.46
CA PRO A 151 -5.39 -11.28 21.20
C PRO A 151 -4.14 -11.07 20.33
N PRO A 152 -4.11 -10.01 19.49
CA PRO A 152 -2.96 -9.73 18.65
C PRO A 152 -1.74 -9.28 19.48
N PRO A 153 -0.51 -9.48 18.97
CA PRO A 153 0.68 -8.93 19.61
C PRO A 153 0.64 -7.40 19.61
N GLN A 154 1.19 -6.78 20.65
CA GLN A 154 1.32 -5.33 20.74
C GLN A 154 2.77 -4.94 21.11
N PRO A 155 3.45 -4.13 20.29
CA PRO A 155 3.01 -3.63 18.98
C PRO A 155 2.91 -4.74 17.93
N LEU A 156 2.06 -4.55 16.92
CA LEU A 156 2.01 -5.44 15.76
C LEU A 156 3.36 -5.41 15.02
N PRO A 157 3.91 -6.56 14.63
CA PRO A 157 5.11 -6.59 13.79
C PRO A 157 4.78 -6.06 12.40
N LEU A 158 5.44 -4.98 11.98
CA LEU A 158 5.34 -4.47 10.61
C LEU A 158 6.71 -3.90 10.23
N LYS A 159 7.31 -4.46 9.18
CA LYS A 159 8.67 -4.18 8.72
C LYS A 159 8.72 -3.78 7.25
N TYR A 160 7.79 -4.29 6.44
CA TYR A 160 7.82 -4.13 5.00
C TYR A 160 6.42 -3.84 4.49
N ILE A 161 6.26 -2.75 3.75
CA ILE A 161 5.01 -2.42 3.08
C ILE A 161 5.29 -2.30 1.58
N PHE A 162 4.67 -3.17 0.79
CA PHE A 162 4.74 -3.14 -0.66
C PHE A 162 3.53 -2.42 -1.24
N GLN A 163 3.74 -1.62 -2.28
CA GLN A 163 2.71 -1.05 -3.14
C GLN A 163 2.99 -1.53 -4.56
N LEU A 164 2.25 -2.54 -5.02
CA LEU A 164 2.53 -3.17 -6.31
C LEU A 164 1.76 -2.52 -7.45
N THR A 165 2.32 -2.65 -8.66
CA THR A 165 1.67 -2.32 -9.94
C THR A 165 0.94 -0.98 -9.88
N ILE A 166 1.66 0.07 -9.46
CA ILE A 166 1.06 1.38 -9.20
C ILE A 166 0.58 1.98 -10.52
N MET A 167 -0.73 2.19 -10.63
CA MET A 167 -1.38 2.84 -11.77
C MET A 167 -1.79 4.29 -11.49
N ASN A 168 -1.58 4.78 -10.25
CA ASN A 168 -1.89 6.17 -9.92
C ASN A 168 -1.00 7.11 -10.73
N GLU A 169 -1.60 7.87 -11.66
CA GLU A 169 -0.87 8.74 -12.59
C GLU A 169 0.06 9.73 -11.88
N THR A 170 -0.39 10.31 -10.78
CA THR A 170 0.41 11.26 -10.00
C THR A 170 1.64 10.60 -9.40
N THR A 171 1.48 9.43 -8.77
CA THR A 171 2.62 8.66 -8.27
C THR A 171 3.56 8.26 -9.42
N CYS A 172 3.03 7.79 -10.55
CA CYS A 172 3.82 7.41 -11.71
C CYS A 172 4.66 8.57 -12.27
N GLU A 173 4.10 9.77 -12.41
CA GLU A 173 4.85 10.94 -12.87
C GLU A 173 5.96 11.34 -11.89
N ILE A 174 5.70 11.28 -10.57
CA ILE A 174 6.73 11.51 -9.55
C ILE A 174 7.85 10.48 -9.67
N LEU A 175 7.52 9.19 -9.83
CA LEU A 175 8.52 8.12 -9.96
C LEU A 175 9.34 8.26 -11.24
N LYS A 176 8.75 8.67 -12.37
CA LYS A 176 9.50 9.00 -13.59
C LYS A 176 10.52 10.11 -13.34
N SER A 177 10.14 11.17 -12.63
CA SER A 177 11.06 12.25 -12.26
C SER A 177 12.18 11.77 -11.33
N VAL A 178 11.88 10.90 -10.35
CA VAL A 178 12.90 10.29 -9.48
C VAL A 178 13.89 9.46 -10.28
N ILE A 179 13.42 8.61 -11.19
CA ILE A 179 14.27 7.72 -11.99
C ILE A 179 15.14 8.52 -12.95
N ALA A 180 14.57 9.53 -13.64
CA ALA A 180 15.31 10.39 -14.56
C ALA A 180 16.44 11.17 -13.87
N LYS A 181 16.28 11.52 -12.58
CA LYS A 181 17.31 12.18 -11.77
C LYS A 181 18.51 11.27 -11.47
N GLN A 182 18.39 9.96 -11.64
CA GLN A 182 19.49 9.00 -11.47
C GLN A 182 20.25 8.73 -12.77
N ASP A 183 20.08 9.58 -13.80
CA ASP A 183 20.59 9.37 -15.16
C ASP A 183 20.21 7.99 -15.75
N ALA A 184 19.10 7.42 -15.26
CA ALA A 184 18.57 6.13 -15.68
C ALA A 184 17.31 6.33 -16.52
N GLU A 185 17.18 5.58 -17.62
CA GLU A 185 15.95 5.55 -18.41
C GLU A 185 14.84 4.74 -17.72
N GLU A 186 15.22 3.72 -16.93
CA GLU A 186 14.32 2.90 -16.11
C GLU A 186 15.05 2.41 -14.83
N CYS A 187 14.31 2.15 -13.74
CA CYS A 187 14.91 1.57 -12.52
C CYS A 187 15.19 0.06 -12.63
N GLY A 188 14.68 -0.61 -13.67
CA GLY A 188 14.76 -2.05 -13.85
C GLY A 188 13.91 -2.88 -12.87
N SER A 189 13.91 -4.19 -13.05
CA SER A 189 13.30 -5.14 -12.10
C SER A 189 14.06 -5.14 -10.76
N TRP A 190 13.52 -5.83 -9.75
CA TRP A 190 14.18 -6.00 -8.45
C TRP A 190 15.69 -6.33 -8.59
N PRO A 191 16.60 -5.68 -7.83
CA PRO A 191 16.36 -4.89 -6.62
C PRO A 191 16.00 -3.40 -6.84
N GLY A 192 15.95 -2.93 -8.08
CA GLY A 192 15.57 -1.56 -8.40
C GLY A 192 16.49 -0.49 -7.79
N LEU A 193 15.91 0.67 -7.47
CA LEU A 193 16.61 1.83 -6.88
C LEU A 193 16.12 2.08 -5.46
N THR A 194 17.03 2.24 -4.51
CA THR A 194 16.70 2.49 -3.10
C THR A 194 17.16 3.88 -2.68
N PHE A 195 16.28 4.59 -1.97
CA PHE A 195 16.51 5.94 -1.49
C PHE A 195 16.26 5.99 0.02
N ASP A 196 17.18 6.60 0.77
CA ASP A 196 16.91 6.97 2.15
C ASP A 196 15.68 7.88 2.20
N ILE A 197 14.81 7.71 3.20
CA ILE A 197 13.56 8.48 3.23
C ILE A 197 13.81 9.99 3.33
N ASP A 198 14.97 10.37 3.88
CA ASP A 198 15.42 11.74 4.03
C ASP A 198 16.08 12.35 2.78
N SER A 199 16.29 11.56 1.72
CA SER A 199 16.74 12.10 0.45
C SER A 199 15.62 12.94 -0.20
N GLU A 200 15.98 13.77 -1.19
CA GLU A 200 14.96 14.52 -1.95
C GLU A 200 14.00 13.55 -2.65
N GLU A 201 14.53 12.48 -3.26
CA GLU A 201 13.77 11.42 -3.93
C GLU A 201 12.91 10.62 -2.94
N GLY A 202 13.46 10.24 -1.78
CA GLY A 202 12.72 9.56 -0.72
C GLY A 202 11.53 10.38 -0.25
N ARG A 203 11.72 11.69 -0.05
CA ARG A 203 10.63 12.63 0.30
C ARG A 203 9.62 12.79 -0.83
N ALA A 204 10.06 12.88 -2.08
CA ALA A 204 9.15 12.95 -3.22
C ALA A 204 8.24 11.69 -3.28
N ILE A 205 8.83 10.51 -3.11
CA ILE A 205 8.08 9.25 -3.09
C ILE A 205 7.13 9.21 -1.90
N LEU A 206 7.58 9.59 -0.70
CA LEU A 206 6.74 9.65 0.50
C LEU A 206 5.56 10.63 0.35
N GLY A 207 5.77 11.75 -0.34
CA GLY A 207 4.72 12.74 -0.61
C GLY A 207 3.72 12.33 -1.69
N SER A 208 4.04 11.33 -2.52
CA SER A 208 3.11 10.79 -3.53
C SER A 208 1.83 10.23 -2.88
N PRO A 209 0.72 10.07 -3.63
CA PRO A 209 -0.48 9.41 -3.11
C PRO A 209 -0.21 8.06 -2.44
N ASN A 210 0.57 7.17 -3.07
CA ASN A 210 0.87 5.85 -2.51
C ASN A 210 1.80 5.92 -1.30
N GLY A 211 2.83 6.77 -1.32
CA GLY A 211 3.72 6.95 -0.16
C GLY A 211 3.02 7.60 1.03
N ALA A 212 2.14 8.57 0.78
CA ALA A 212 1.40 9.25 1.84
C ALA A 212 0.40 8.31 2.51
N GLY A 213 -0.22 7.39 1.76
CA GLY A 213 -1.08 6.35 2.31
C GLY A 213 -0.33 5.48 3.34
N VAL A 214 0.89 5.06 3.02
CA VAL A 214 1.77 4.33 3.94
C VAL A 214 2.13 5.17 5.17
N ALA A 215 2.53 6.42 4.98
CA ALA A 215 2.85 7.32 6.10
C ALA A 215 1.67 7.50 7.06
N TRP A 216 0.48 7.78 6.53
CA TRP A 216 -0.72 8.01 7.33
C TRP A 216 -1.18 6.75 8.06
N MET A 217 -1.05 5.57 7.45
CA MET A 217 -1.33 4.30 8.14
C MET A 217 -0.47 4.17 9.41
N LEU A 218 0.85 4.40 9.31
CA LEU A 218 1.75 4.31 10.46
C LEU A 218 1.46 5.39 11.53
N LEU A 219 1.10 6.60 11.11
CA LEU A 219 0.83 7.71 12.02
C LEU A 219 -0.51 7.56 12.77
N GLN A 220 -1.57 7.13 12.08
CA GLN A 220 -2.93 7.06 12.63
C GLN A 220 -3.20 5.76 13.40
N HIS A 221 -2.41 4.71 13.18
CA HIS A 221 -2.50 3.42 13.91
C HIS A 221 -1.32 3.20 14.87
N ARG A 222 -0.74 4.30 15.37
CA ARG A 222 0.45 4.28 16.26
C ARG A 222 0.19 3.50 17.55
N LEU A 223 -1.03 3.47 18.08
CA LEU A 223 -1.34 2.71 19.29
C LEU A 223 -1.19 1.19 19.09
N GLN A 224 -1.47 0.69 17.89
CA GLN A 224 -1.41 -0.73 17.55
C GLN A 224 -0.04 -1.11 16.96
N LEU A 225 0.54 -0.24 16.13
CA LEU A 225 1.81 -0.48 15.43
C LEU A 225 3.04 -0.06 16.25
N GLY A 226 2.85 0.74 17.31
CA GLY A 226 3.94 1.41 18.02
C GLY A 226 4.52 2.59 17.24
N GLU A 227 5.64 3.15 17.72
CA GLU A 227 6.33 4.29 17.10
C GLU A 227 7.15 3.88 15.88
N LYS A 228 6.46 3.43 14.82
CA LYS A 228 7.08 3.05 13.54
C LYS A 228 7.62 4.26 12.79
N GLN A 229 8.77 4.08 12.14
CA GLN A 229 9.33 5.04 11.18
C GLN A 229 9.62 4.36 9.85
N ILE A 230 9.70 5.15 8.78
CA ILE A 230 10.12 4.68 7.47
C ILE A 230 11.60 5.01 7.33
N GLU A 231 12.46 4.03 7.11
CA GLU A 231 13.90 4.24 6.96
C GLU A 231 14.25 4.64 5.52
N LYS A 232 13.70 3.89 4.55
CA LYS A 232 14.02 4.01 3.14
C LYS A 232 12.92 3.42 2.27
N VAL A 233 12.96 3.75 0.98
CA VAL A 233 12.03 3.24 -0.01
C VAL A 233 12.78 2.71 -1.23
N THR A 234 12.35 1.56 -1.74
CA THR A 234 12.87 0.93 -2.94
C THR A 234 11.82 1.00 -4.05
N VAL A 235 12.20 1.56 -5.21
CA VAL A 235 11.41 1.58 -6.45
C VAL A 235 11.88 0.44 -7.34
N PHE A 236 10.98 -0.41 -7.80
CA PHE A 236 11.31 -1.54 -8.66
C PHE A 236 10.15 -1.92 -9.57
N TYR A 237 10.42 -2.69 -10.62
CA TYR A 237 9.37 -3.31 -11.45
C TYR A 237 9.17 -4.78 -11.05
N ALA A 238 7.95 -5.11 -10.60
CA ALA A 238 7.50 -6.47 -10.30
C ALA A 238 6.87 -7.11 -11.55
N THR A 239 7.65 -7.24 -12.63
CA THR A 239 7.15 -7.68 -13.94
C THR A 239 7.08 -9.20 -14.08
N ASP A 240 5.99 -9.69 -14.64
CA ASP A 240 5.88 -11.03 -15.21
C ASP A 240 6.10 -11.01 -16.74
N GLN A 241 6.44 -12.16 -17.34
CA GLN A 241 6.63 -12.33 -18.79
C GLN A 241 5.36 -12.03 -19.60
N GLY A 242 4.18 -12.07 -18.97
CA GLY A 242 2.88 -11.77 -19.60
C GLY A 242 2.46 -10.29 -19.58
N ASP A 243 3.21 -9.42 -18.90
CA ASP A 243 2.77 -8.04 -18.68
C ASP A 243 2.77 -7.20 -19.97
N LEU A 244 1.59 -6.75 -20.38
CA LEU A 244 1.43 -5.81 -21.51
C LEU A 244 1.96 -4.41 -21.16
N CYS A 245 2.01 -4.05 -19.89
CA CYS A 245 2.50 -2.78 -19.38
C CYS A 245 3.33 -2.99 -18.11
N LYS A 246 4.47 -2.30 -18.01
CA LYS A 246 5.30 -2.31 -16.81
C LYS A 246 4.88 -1.19 -15.88
N TRP A 247 4.30 -1.53 -14.74
CA TRP A 247 3.93 -0.58 -13.70
C TRP A 247 4.95 -0.60 -12.56
N PRO A 248 5.39 0.57 -12.07
CA PRO A 248 6.35 0.61 -10.98
C PRO A 248 5.72 0.11 -9.68
N SER A 249 6.55 -0.42 -8.80
CA SER A 249 6.19 -0.89 -7.46
C SER A 249 7.11 -0.23 -6.43
N LEU A 250 6.64 -0.12 -5.19
CA LEU A 250 7.40 0.42 -4.08
C LEU A 250 7.50 -0.60 -2.95
N LEU A 251 8.64 -0.60 -2.26
CA LEU A 251 8.84 -1.26 -0.97
C LEU A 251 9.29 -0.21 0.04
N PHE A 252 8.50 0.00 1.09
CA PHE A 252 8.86 0.82 2.24
C PHE A 252 9.43 -0.07 3.34
N TRP A 253 10.60 0.32 3.86
CA TRP A 253 11.27 -0.33 4.98
C TRP A 253 10.89 0.40 6.27
N VAL A 254 10.27 -0.33 7.20
CA VAL A 254 9.71 0.17 8.44
C VAL A 254 10.52 -0.33 9.62
N VAL A 255 10.87 0.57 10.55
CA VAL A 255 11.64 0.29 11.77
C VAL A 255 10.79 0.57 13.02
#